data_AF-A0AA45MC20-F1
#
_entry.id   AF-A0AA45MC20-F1
#
_cell.length_a   1.000
_cell.length_b   1.000
_cell.length_c   1.000
_cell.angle_alpha   90.00
_cell.angle_beta   90.00
_cell.angle_gamma   90.00
#
_symmetry.space_group_name_H-M   'P 1'
#
loop_
_entity.id
_entity.type
_entity.pdbx_description
1 polymer ?
#
loop_
_entity_poly.entity_id
_entity_poly.type
_entity_poly.pdbx_seq_one_letter_code
_entity_poly.pdbx_strand_id
1 'polypeptide(L)'
;MHTPDTSPVVERIALLRAAMRRQNIDALIVPSADPHLSEYLPMRWQGREWLSGFTGSVGTFIVTPDIAGVWTDARYWTQAEQQLAGTGIALMKLTSGASVQYVDWLATTLQPGQTAAVDGAVLGLSIARLLEQALKAKNVTLRTDLDLLDEVWTGRPSLPEAPVYEHLPPFASQTRAEKLVDLRTTMRQLGTQHHLISTLDDIAYLFNLRGADVNFNPIFLSHALVGPDRATLFVADGKVSPALRATLAEDGVDVAPYESAAAALAALPADSTLLIDPRRITYGTRQWVPATVRVIEAINPTTFAKSKKSEADAAHVRAAMEQDGAALCEFFTWLEQTLADPQRPPLTELAIDREITAARARRPGFVSPSFATIAGFRSNGAIMHYRATEAQHSIIEGDGLLLIDSGGQYLGGTTDITRVVGVGAITGEHKRDFTLVLKGVIALSSARFPRGTKSPMLDAIARAPLWAEGLDFGHGTGHGVGYFLNVHEGPQSISQSAMPEPHTAMEPGMITSIEPGLYRPGQWGIRIENLVLNRPAGQTEFGEFLEFETLTLCPIDTRCIEPSLLRDDEKRWLNDYHATVRKRLRPLLSGDALAWLETRTEAL
;
A
#
# COMPACT_ATOMS: atom_id res chain seq x y z
N MET A 1 18.05 25.08 37.20
CA MET A 1 17.47 23.72 37.27
C MET A 1 16.57 23.56 36.05
N HIS A 2 17.11 22.99 34.97
CA HIS A 2 16.28 22.49 33.87
C HIS A 2 15.69 21.16 34.36
N THR A 3 14.39 21.14 34.62
CA THR A 3 13.63 19.89 34.58
C THR A 3 13.83 19.28 33.20
N PRO A 4 14.34 18.04 33.07
CA PRO A 4 14.35 17.38 31.78
C PRO A 4 12.90 17.18 31.37
N ASP A 5 12.59 17.59 30.15
CA ASP A 5 11.31 17.39 29.48
C ASP A 5 11.07 15.87 29.34
N THR A 6 10.37 15.27 30.30
CA THR A 6 10.00 13.85 30.28
C THR A 6 8.84 13.66 29.32
N SER A 7 9.15 13.64 28.02
CA SER A 7 8.21 13.18 26.99
C SER A 7 7.72 11.76 27.34
N PRO A 8 6.43 11.43 27.10
CA PRO A 8 5.88 10.08 27.27
C PRO A 8 6.73 8.97 26.65
N VAL A 9 7.51 9.27 25.61
CA VAL A 9 8.43 8.33 24.95
C VAL A 9 9.56 7.84 25.88
N VAL A 10 10.18 8.75 26.65
CA VAL A 10 11.31 8.41 27.54
C VAL A 10 10.85 7.46 28.65
N GLU A 11 9.68 7.71 29.21
CA GLU A 11 9.07 6.86 30.24
C GLU A 11 8.71 5.47 29.68
N ARG A 12 8.12 5.40 28.48
CA ARG A 12 7.81 4.13 27.79
C ARG A 12 9.07 3.28 27.57
N ILE A 13 10.17 3.88 27.12
CA ILE A 13 11.45 3.18 26.96
C ILE A 13 12.00 2.69 28.29
N ALA A 14 11.88 3.47 29.36
CA ALA A 14 12.33 3.07 30.69
C ALA A 14 11.53 1.85 31.23
N LEU A 15 10.20 1.88 31.06
CA LEU A 15 9.32 0.75 31.39
C LEU A 15 9.65 -0.49 30.56
N LEU A 16 9.89 -0.31 29.26
CA LEU A 16 10.28 -1.39 28.35
C LEU A 16 11.61 -2.03 28.75
N ARG A 17 12.65 -1.23 29.05
CA ARG A 17 13.93 -1.72 29.55
C ARG A 17 13.80 -2.44 30.89
N ALA A 18 12.89 -2.00 31.77
CA ALA A 18 12.60 -2.71 33.01
C ALA A 18 11.96 -4.09 32.76
N ALA A 19 11.02 -4.19 31.81
CA ALA A 19 10.43 -5.46 31.38
C ALA A 19 11.47 -6.40 30.74
N MET A 20 12.30 -5.86 29.82
CA MET A 20 13.41 -6.61 29.22
C MET A 20 14.35 -7.21 30.27
N ARG A 21 14.73 -6.43 31.30
CA ARG A 21 15.57 -6.93 32.41
C ARG A 21 14.90 -8.07 33.19
N ARG A 22 13.59 -7.98 33.47
CA ARG A 22 12.84 -9.06 34.14
C ARG A 22 12.85 -10.36 33.34
N GLN A 23 12.86 -10.24 32.00
CA GLN A 23 12.78 -11.36 31.07
C GLN A 23 14.15 -11.82 30.52
N ASN A 24 15.26 -11.24 31.01
CA ASN A 24 16.63 -11.48 30.54
C ASN A 24 16.80 -11.27 29.02
N ILE A 25 16.31 -10.12 28.52
CA ILE A 25 16.38 -9.73 27.12
C ILE A 25 17.39 -8.59 26.94
N ASP A 26 18.35 -8.78 26.03
CA ASP A 26 19.41 -7.82 25.72
C ASP A 26 19.09 -6.93 24.51
N ALA A 27 18.21 -7.38 23.62
CA ALA A 27 17.64 -6.56 22.55
C ALA A 27 16.18 -6.93 22.29
N LEU A 28 15.31 -5.94 22.15
CA LEU A 28 13.94 -6.13 21.70
C LEU A 28 13.75 -5.47 20.34
N ILE A 29 13.17 -6.21 19.40
CA ILE A 29 12.82 -5.76 18.06
C ILE A 29 11.31 -5.58 18.01
N VAL A 30 10.87 -4.41 17.55
CA VAL A 30 9.46 -4.08 17.34
C VAL A 30 9.28 -3.65 15.88
N PRO A 31 8.88 -4.58 14.98
CA PRO A 31 8.68 -4.28 13.57
C PRO A 31 7.41 -3.43 13.36
N SER A 32 7.27 -2.86 12.16
CA SER A 32 5.98 -2.34 11.67
C SER A 32 5.24 -3.46 10.98
N ALA A 33 4.60 -4.32 11.76
CA ALA A 33 3.83 -5.46 11.25
C ALA A 33 2.73 -5.87 12.23
N ASP A 34 1.70 -6.49 11.69
CA ASP A 34 0.66 -7.22 12.43
C ASP A 34 0.76 -8.74 12.08
N PRO A 35 -0.11 -9.60 12.64
CA PRO A 35 -0.13 -11.03 12.34
C PRO A 35 -0.45 -11.40 10.89
N HIS A 36 -0.78 -10.42 10.06
CA HIS A 36 -1.19 -10.57 8.67
C HIS A 36 -0.22 -9.91 7.68
N LEU A 37 0.85 -9.28 8.21
CA LEU A 37 1.84 -8.51 7.45
C LEU A 37 1.17 -7.40 6.62
N SER A 38 0.17 -6.74 7.20
CA SER A 38 -0.54 -5.60 6.59
C SER A 38 0.39 -4.40 6.42
N GLU A 39 0.15 -3.61 5.37
CA GLU A 39 0.88 -2.36 5.14
C GLU A 39 0.46 -1.27 6.14
N TYR A 40 -0.85 -1.10 6.32
CA TYR A 40 -1.42 -0.22 7.34
C TYR A 40 -1.84 -1.09 8.53
N LEU A 41 -1.47 -0.65 9.73
CA LEU A 41 -1.66 -1.44 10.94
C LEU A 41 -2.88 -0.95 11.73
N PRO A 42 -3.75 -1.85 12.21
CA PRO A 42 -4.67 -1.53 13.29
C PRO A 42 -3.91 -1.03 14.52
N MET A 43 -4.53 -0.15 15.30
CA MET A 43 -3.85 0.57 16.39
C MET A 43 -3.13 -0.35 17.40
N ARG A 44 -3.66 -1.55 17.67
CA ARG A 44 -3.07 -2.55 18.57
C ARG A 44 -1.62 -2.92 18.19
N TRP A 45 -1.25 -2.89 16.91
CA TRP A 45 0.07 -3.28 16.42
C TRP A 45 0.97 -2.10 16.06
N GLN A 46 0.57 -0.87 16.36
CA GLN A 46 1.39 0.33 16.16
C GLN A 46 2.43 0.52 17.29
N GLY A 47 3.05 -0.58 17.77
CA GLY A 47 3.98 -0.58 18.90
C GLY A 47 5.22 0.27 18.67
N ARG A 48 5.76 0.25 17.45
CA ARG A 48 6.88 1.11 17.04
C ARG A 48 6.51 2.59 17.19
N GLU A 49 5.35 3.00 16.68
CA GLU A 49 4.86 4.38 16.80
C GLU A 49 4.62 4.77 18.26
N TRP A 50 3.94 3.92 19.02
CA TRP A 50 3.70 4.16 20.45
C TRP A 50 5.01 4.31 21.25
N LEU A 51 6.01 3.47 20.99
CA LEU A 51 7.30 3.54 21.68
C LEU A 51 8.13 4.75 21.28
N SER A 52 8.21 5.06 19.98
CA SER A 52 9.17 6.02 19.45
C SER A 52 8.61 7.40 19.12
N GLY A 53 7.29 7.53 18.97
CA GLY A 53 6.65 8.72 18.40
C GLY A 53 6.79 8.84 16.88
N PHE A 54 7.52 7.94 16.22
CA PHE A 54 7.67 7.94 14.77
C PHE A 54 6.46 7.32 14.06
N THR A 55 5.81 8.12 13.21
CA THR A 55 4.51 7.83 12.58
C THR A 55 4.61 7.43 11.10
N GLY A 56 5.83 7.29 10.55
CA GLY A 56 5.99 6.82 9.16
C GLY A 56 5.48 5.39 8.97
N SER A 57 4.97 4.99 7.81
CA SER A 57 4.41 3.62 7.68
C SER A 57 5.46 2.50 7.65
N VAL A 58 6.74 2.80 7.36
CA VAL A 58 7.82 1.80 7.35
C VAL A 58 8.88 2.11 8.40
N GLY A 59 9.23 1.09 9.19
CA GLY A 59 10.43 1.10 10.02
C GLY A 59 10.47 0.00 11.07
N THR A 60 11.63 -0.19 11.69
CA THR A 60 11.81 -1.14 12.80
C THR A 60 12.37 -0.40 14.00
N PHE A 61 11.71 -0.48 15.15
CA PHE A 61 12.24 0.03 16.40
C PHE A 61 13.02 -1.08 17.10
N ILE A 62 14.25 -0.79 17.52
CA ILE A 62 15.07 -1.74 18.29
C ILE A 62 15.60 -1.02 19.52
N VAL A 63 15.49 -1.69 20.67
CA VAL A 63 16.00 -1.19 21.95
C VAL A 63 16.89 -2.24 22.62
N THR A 64 17.99 -1.78 23.19
CA THR A 64 18.90 -2.50 24.07
C THR A 64 18.96 -1.77 25.43
N PRO A 65 19.71 -2.27 26.44
CA PRO A 65 19.92 -1.54 27.69
C PRO A 65 20.38 -0.09 27.49
N ASP A 66 21.19 0.16 26.46
CA ASP A 66 21.87 1.43 26.26
C ASP A 66 21.38 2.18 25.01
N ILE A 67 20.98 1.47 23.95
CA ILE A 67 20.64 2.05 22.65
C ILE A 67 19.13 1.93 22.40
N ALA A 68 18.53 2.93 21.79
CA ALA A 68 17.22 2.84 21.16
C ALA A 68 17.32 3.47 19.77
N GLY A 69 16.78 2.81 18.75
CA GLY A 69 16.86 3.29 17.38
C GLY A 69 15.65 2.94 16.54
N VAL A 70 15.40 3.75 15.51
CA VAL A 70 14.41 3.49 14.45
C VAL A 70 15.14 3.36 13.13
N TRP A 71 15.04 2.19 12.51
CA TRP A 71 15.55 1.92 11.17
C TRP A 71 14.45 2.22 10.16
N THR A 72 14.68 3.17 9.27
CA THR A 72 13.72 3.52 8.20
C THR A 72 14.43 4.02 6.94
N ASP A 73 13.73 3.96 5.81
CA ASP A 73 14.28 4.32 4.50
C ASP A 73 14.13 5.81 4.17
N ALA A 74 14.71 6.20 3.04
CA ALA A 74 14.85 7.60 2.62
C ALA A 74 13.53 8.38 2.51
N ARG A 75 12.39 7.69 2.33
CA ARG A 75 11.07 8.33 2.29
C ARG A 75 10.71 9.04 3.60
N TYR A 76 11.29 8.59 4.72
CA TYR A 76 10.94 9.08 6.06
C TYR A 76 12.09 9.71 6.83
N TRP A 77 13.28 9.88 6.27
CA TRP A 77 14.43 10.42 7.03
C TRP A 77 14.16 11.79 7.64
N THR A 78 13.63 12.74 6.85
CA THR A 78 13.30 14.08 7.34
C THR A 78 12.22 14.04 8.41
N GLN A 79 11.19 13.20 8.22
CA GLN A 79 10.13 13.01 9.21
C GLN A 79 10.68 12.41 10.51
N ALA A 80 11.54 11.39 10.42
CA ALA A 80 12.12 10.72 11.58
C ALA A 80 13.09 11.64 12.34
N GLU A 81 13.90 12.44 11.65
CA GLU A 81 14.77 13.44 12.29
C GLU A 81 13.97 14.44 13.13
N GLN A 82 12.81 14.88 12.62
CA GLN A 82 11.91 15.79 13.34
C GLN A 82 11.20 15.10 14.51
N GLN A 83 10.63 13.91 14.29
CA GLN A 83 9.80 13.23 15.28
C GLN A 83 10.60 12.57 16.42
N LEU A 84 11.87 12.21 16.17
CA LEU A 84 12.75 11.60 17.17
C LEU A 84 13.58 12.63 17.94
N ALA A 85 13.58 13.91 17.54
CA ALA A 85 14.34 14.96 18.19
C ALA A 85 13.99 15.05 19.70
N GLY A 86 15.01 15.03 20.55
CA GLY A 86 14.83 15.12 22.02
C GLY A 86 14.37 13.84 22.71
N THR A 87 14.06 12.76 21.97
CA THR A 87 13.57 11.49 22.57
C THR A 87 14.69 10.58 23.10
N GLY A 88 15.94 10.81 22.66
CA GLY A 88 17.07 9.91 22.90
C GLY A 88 17.13 8.69 21.98
N ILE A 89 16.23 8.60 20.98
CA ILE A 89 16.19 7.54 19.97
C ILE A 89 17.00 7.96 18.75
N ALA A 90 17.88 7.09 18.26
CA ALA A 90 18.67 7.34 17.06
C ALA A 90 17.91 6.98 15.77
N LEU A 91 17.97 7.84 14.75
CA LEU A 91 17.59 7.46 13.39
C LEU A 91 18.71 6.62 12.76
N MET A 92 18.35 5.43 12.27
CA MET A 92 19.22 4.51 11.56
C MET A 92 18.80 4.45 10.09
N LYS A 93 19.59 5.06 9.20
CA LYS A 93 19.21 5.26 7.79
C LYS A 93 19.39 3.99 6.97
N LEU A 94 18.31 3.46 6.39
CA LEU A 94 18.32 2.32 5.48
C LEU A 94 18.38 2.77 4.02
N THR A 95 19.07 2.01 3.17
CA THR A 95 19.17 2.27 1.73
C THR A 95 17.89 1.97 0.96
N SER A 96 17.00 1.11 1.48
CA SER A 96 15.67 0.83 0.95
C SER A 96 14.75 0.30 2.05
N GLY A 97 13.43 0.39 1.86
CA GLY A 97 12.45 -0.15 2.81
C GLY A 97 12.49 -1.69 2.93
N ALA A 98 13.05 -2.38 1.94
CA ALA A 98 13.28 -3.83 1.98
C ALA A 98 14.60 -4.21 2.68
N SER A 99 15.41 -3.23 3.07
CA SER A 99 16.70 -3.48 3.71
C SER A 99 16.55 -4.08 5.11
N VAL A 100 17.31 -5.14 5.36
CA VAL A 100 17.35 -5.87 6.63
C VAL A 100 18.66 -5.66 7.39
N GLN A 101 19.36 -4.54 7.14
CA GLN A 101 20.66 -4.21 7.76
C GLN A 101 20.65 -4.21 9.29
N TYR A 102 19.48 -4.08 9.93
CA TYR A 102 19.36 -4.21 11.38
C TYR A 102 19.65 -5.63 11.89
N VAL A 103 19.50 -6.66 11.05
CA VAL A 103 19.87 -8.05 11.35
C VAL A 103 21.38 -8.16 11.57
N ASP A 104 22.17 -7.60 10.66
CA ASP A 104 23.64 -7.58 10.76
C ASP A 104 24.10 -6.72 11.95
N TRP A 105 23.42 -5.60 12.19
CA TRP A 105 23.66 -4.75 13.35
C TRP A 105 23.46 -5.53 14.66
N LEU A 106 22.33 -6.22 14.81
CA LEU A 106 22.05 -7.06 16.00
C LEU A 106 23.14 -8.13 16.21
N ALA A 107 23.53 -8.84 15.16
CA ALA A 107 24.57 -9.86 15.22
C ALA A 107 25.97 -9.31 15.54
N THR A 108 26.21 -8.03 15.28
CA THR A 108 27.48 -7.36 15.61
C THR A 108 27.45 -6.74 17.01
N THR A 109 26.30 -6.25 17.45
CA THR A 109 26.12 -5.59 18.74
C THR A 109 26.02 -6.58 19.89
N LEU A 110 25.29 -7.69 19.71
CA LEU A 110 25.07 -8.68 20.76
C LEU A 110 26.27 -9.63 20.92
N GLN A 111 26.51 -10.02 22.17
CA GLN A 111 27.59 -10.90 22.61
C GLN A 111 27.09 -12.35 22.78
N PRO A 112 27.98 -13.35 22.69
CA PRO A 112 27.63 -14.74 22.96
C PRO A 112 26.92 -14.93 24.31
N GLY A 113 25.82 -15.68 24.30
CA GLY A 113 24.97 -15.93 25.47
C GLY A 113 23.86 -14.90 25.71
N GLN A 114 23.86 -13.77 24.98
CA GLN A 114 22.78 -12.78 25.06
C GLN A 114 21.52 -13.22 24.31
N THR A 115 20.42 -12.52 24.57
CA THR A 115 19.10 -12.80 24.02
C THR A 115 18.53 -11.61 23.25
N ALA A 116 18.20 -11.81 21.98
CA ALA A 116 17.32 -10.94 21.21
C ALA A 116 15.88 -11.48 21.29
N ALA A 117 14.90 -10.59 21.42
CA ALA A 117 13.49 -10.93 21.43
C ALA A 117 12.72 -10.13 20.36
N VAL A 118 11.68 -10.75 19.83
CA VAL A 118 10.69 -10.15 18.94
C VAL A 118 9.41 -10.96 19.09
N ASP A 119 8.24 -10.34 19.07
CA ASP A 119 6.99 -11.11 19.11
C ASP A 119 6.85 -11.93 17.81
N GLY A 120 6.81 -13.26 17.96
CA GLY A 120 6.67 -14.20 16.85
C GLY A 120 5.37 -13.98 16.07
N ALA A 121 4.31 -13.49 16.72
CA ALA A 121 3.03 -13.23 16.07
C ALA A 121 3.10 -12.14 15.01
N VAL A 122 4.06 -11.20 15.10
CA VAL A 122 4.27 -10.10 14.13
C VAL A 122 5.59 -10.19 13.36
N LEU A 123 6.37 -11.26 13.58
CA LEU A 123 7.64 -11.47 12.89
C LEU A 123 7.40 -12.22 11.57
N GLY A 124 7.59 -11.58 10.42
CA GLY A 124 7.52 -12.27 9.12
C GLY A 124 8.46 -13.48 9.03
N LEU A 125 7.99 -14.60 8.47
CA LEU A 125 8.74 -15.87 8.44
C LEU A 125 10.11 -15.75 7.73
N SER A 126 10.18 -14.98 6.64
CA SER A 126 11.45 -14.72 5.93
C SER A 126 12.47 -14.00 6.80
N ILE A 127 12.05 -12.98 7.54
CA ILE A 127 12.89 -12.22 8.48
C ILE A 127 13.31 -13.09 9.66
N ALA A 128 12.41 -13.94 10.17
CA ALA A 128 12.74 -14.87 11.25
C ALA A 128 13.91 -15.78 10.87
N ARG A 129 13.89 -16.36 9.66
CA ARG A 129 14.97 -17.22 9.15
C ARG A 129 16.31 -16.48 9.09
N LEU A 130 16.30 -15.20 8.65
CA LEU A 130 17.49 -14.36 8.60
C LEU A 130 18.05 -14.06 10.00
N LEU A 131 17.17 -13.69 10.95
CA LEU A 131 17.54 -13.46 12.34
C LEU A 131 18.10 -14.72 12.99
N GLU A 132 17.41 -15.85 12.85
CA GLU A 132 17.87 -17.15 13.39
C GLU A 132 19.26 -17.51 12.87
N GLN A 133 19.50 -17.38 11.57
CA GLN A 133 20.79 -17.67 10.97
C GLN A 133 21.89 -16.73 11.49
N ALA A 134 21.65 -15.43 11.49
CA ALA A 134 22.64 -14.42 11.88
C ALA A 134 22.99 -14.50 13.37
N LEU A 135 21.98 -14.65 14.24
CA LEU A 135 22.17 -14.69 15.69
C LEU A 135 22.77 -16.02 16.16
N LYS A 136 22.35 -17.15 15.57
CA LYS A 136 22.93 -18.47 15.89
C LYS A 136 24.44 -18.51 15.60
N ALA A 137 24.89 -17.87 14.52
CA ALA A 137 26.31 -17.76 14.18
C ALA A 137 27.14 -17.03 15.25
N LYS A 138 26.49 -16.27 16.14
CA LYS A 138 27.09 -15.52 17.25
C LYS A 138 26.81 -16.10 18.63
N ASN A 139 26.17 -17.28 18.68
CA ASN A 139 25.68 -17.88 19.93
C ASN A 139 24.75 -16.95 20.71
N VAL A 140 23.91 -16.20 19.99
CA VAL A 140 22.86 -15.34 20.55
C VAL A 140 21.52 -16.06 20.43
N THR A 141 20.72 -16.05 21.49
CA THR A 141 19.39 -16.66 21.51
C THR A 141 18.36 -15.73 20.88
N LEU A 142 17.52 -16.24 19.98
CA LEU A 142 16.34 -15.53 19.50
C LEU A 142 15.10 -16.07 20.24
N ARG A 143 14.41 -15.20 20.98
CA ARG A 143 13.12 -15.49 21.61
C ARG A 143 11.98 -14.90 20.80
N THR A 144 10.94 -15.72 20.57
CA THR A 144 9.75 -15.38 19.77
C THR A 144 8.43 -15.59 20.51
N ASP A 145 8.51 -15.96 21.78
CA ASP A 145 7.40 -16.42 22.60
C ASP A 145 6.77 -15.31 23.48
N LEU A 146 7.23 -14.07 23.35
CA LEU A 146 6.80 -12.94 24.19
C LEU A 146 6.30 -11.76 23.38
N ASP A 147 5.20 -11.17 23.84
CA ASP A 147 4.78 -9.82 23.49
C ASP A 147 5.00 -8.89 24.70
N LEU A 148 6.16 -8.20 24.72
CA LEU A 148 6.46 -7.25 25.80
C LEU A 148 5.58 -5.99 25.75
N LEU A 149 4.94 -5.67 24.62
CA LEU A 149 4.06 -4.52 24.55
C LEU A 149 2.80 -4.75 25.38
N ASP A 150 2.30 -5.99 25.50
CA ASP A 150 1.19 -6.31 26.39
C ASP A 150 1.52 -6.06 27.87
N GLU A 151 2.80 -6.13 28.26
CA GLU A 151 3.25 -5.83 29.62
C GLU A 151 3.38 -4.32 29.89
N VAL A 152 3.84 -3.53 28.90
CA VAL A 152 4.21 -2.12 29.13
C VAL A 152 3.23 -1.10 28.57
N TRP A 153 2.36 -1.49 27.63
CA TRP A 153 1.40 -0.60 26.99
C TRP A 153 0.07 -0.62 27.73
N THR A 154 -0.01 0.13 28.82
CA THR A 154 -1.27 0.36 29.55
C THR A 154 -2.32 0.96 28.61
N GLY A 155 -3.49 0.34 28.53
CA GLY A 155 -4.56 0.78 27.62
C GLY A 155 -4.30 0.46 26.15
N ARG A 156 -3.46 -0.54 25.85
CA ARG A 156 -3.29 -1.03 24.47
C ARG A 156 -4.64 -1.35 23.83
N PRO A 157 -4.93 -0.88 22.61
CA PRO A 157 -6.21 -1.14 21.95
C PRO A 157 -6.54 -2.64 21.81
N SER A 158 -7.83 -2.94 21.88
CA SER A 158 -8.39 -4.24 21.53
C SER A 158 -8.36 -4.48 20.02
N LEU A 159 -8.81 -5.66 19.59
CA LEU A 159 -9.04 -5.93 18.17
C LEU A 159 -10.17 -5.03 17.64
N PRO A 160 -10.07 -4.51 16.40
CA PRO A 160 -11.15 -3.82 15.71
C PRO A 160 -12.48 -4.57 15.70
N GLU A 161 -13.57 -3.84 15.95
CA GLU A 161 -14.92 -4.40 16.12
C GLU A 161 -15.84 -4.14 14.91
N ALA A 162 -15.34 -3.51 13.84
CA ALA A 162 -16.16 -3.17 12.68
C ALA A 162 -16.81 -4.42 12.06
N PRO A 163 -18.09 -4.37 11.63
CA PRO A 163 -18.78 -5.54 11.11
C PRO A 163 -18.21 -5.96 9.74
N VAL A 164 -18.24 -7.26 9.49
CA VAL A 164 -17.97 -7.84 8.17
C VAL A 164 -19.25 -7.85 7.35
N TYR A 165 -19.16 -7.45 6.08
CA TYR A 165 -20.28 -7.42 5.15
C TYR A 165 -19.91 -8.03 3.81
N GLU A 166 -20.94 -8.39 3.02
CA GLU A 166 -20.75 -9.02 1.71
C GLU A 166 -20.45 -7.99 0.61
N HIS A 167 -19.51 -8.35 -0.26
CA HIS A 167 -19.36 -7.74 -1.57
C HIS A 167 -20.31 -8.48 -2.52
N LEU A 168 -21.40 -7.82 -2.89
CA LEU A 168 -22.51 -8.46 -3.59
C LEU A 168 -22.47 -8.23 -5.12
N PRO A 169 -23.12 -9.09 -5.92
CA PRO A 169 -23.42 -8.80 -7.32
C PRO A 169 -24.18 -7.45 -7.48
N PRO A 170 -23.97 -6.72 -8.59
CA PRO A 170 -23.17 -7.10 -9.76
C PRO A 170 -21.66 -6.92 -9.57
N PHE A 171 -21.20 -6.24 -8.52
CA PHE A 171 -19.79 -5.92 -8.34
C PHE A 171 -18.91 -7.13 -8.01
N ALA A 172 -19.42 -8.11 -7.26
CA ALA A 172 -18.77 -9.41 -7.16
C ALA A 172 -19.10 -10.26 -8.40
N SER A 173 -18.25 -10.18 -9.42
CA SER A 173 -18.45 -10.85 -10.72
C SER A 173 -18.27 -12.38 -10.67
N GLN A 174 -17.49 -12.88 -9.72
CA GLN A 174 -17.27 -14.30 -9.45
C GLN A 174 -17.73 -14.64 -8.04
N THR A 175 -18.46 -15.74 -7.90
CA THR A 175 -19.00 -16.19 -6.61
C THR A 175 -17.92 -16.78 -5.71
N ARG A 176 -18.20 -16.80 -4.40
CA ARG A 176 -17.35 -17.44 -3.38
C ARG A 176 -17.13 -18.92 -3.69
N ALA A 177 -18.19 -19.63 -4.07
CA ALA A 177 -18.13 -21.05 -4.40
C ALA A 177 -17.19 -21.35 -5.58
N GLU A 178 -17.26 -20.55 -6.65
CA GLU A 178 -16.36 -20.67 -7.81
C GLU A 178 -14.90 -20.43 -7.41
N LYS A 179 -14.63 -19.38 -6.62
CA LYS A 179 -13.27 -19.09 -6.13
C LYS A 179 -12.69 -20.22 -5.28
N LEU A 180 -13.51 -20.85 -4.43
CA LEU A 180 -13.08 -22.00 -3.62
C LEU A 180 -12.78 -23.23 -4.49
N VAL A 181 -13.53 -23.46 -5.56
CA VAL A 181 -13.26 -24.53 -6.53
C VAL A 181 -11.94 -24.31 -7.26
N ASP A 182 -11.68 -23.08 -7.72
CA ASP A 182 -10.44 -22.71 -8.40
C ASP A 182 -9.22 -22.87 -7.46
N LEU A 183 -9.35 -22.39 -6.22
CA LEU A 183 -8.32 -22.54 -5.20
C LEU A 183 -7.99 -24.01 -4.93
N ARG A 184 -9.02 -24.84 -4.69
CA ARG A 184 -8.85 -26.28 -4.44
C ARG A 184 -8.25 -27.01 -5.64
N THR A 185 -8.54 -26.57 -6.86
CA THR A 185 -7.90 -27.10 -8.07
C THR A 185 -6.40 -26.83 -8.07
N THR A 186 -6.00 -25.61 -7.71
CA THR A 186 -4.58 -25.25 -7.58
C THR A 186 -3.91 -26.02 -6.43
N MET A 187 -4.59 -26.17 -5.29
CA MET A 187 -4.10 -26.99 -4.17
C MET A 187 -3.80 -28.43 -4.60
N ARG A 188 -4.72 -29.08 -5.34
CA ARG A 188 -4.51 -30.43 -5.88
C ARG A 188 -3.32 -30.50 -6.83
N GLN A 189 -3.12 -29.51 -7.69
CA GLN A 189 -1.97 -29.44 -8.61
C GLN A 189 -0.64 -29.31 -7.85
N LEU A 190 -0.64 -28.59 -6.72
CA LEU A 190 0.52 -28.46 -5.83
C LEU A 190 0.69 -29.66 -4.88
N GLY A 191 -0.25 -30.61 -4.88
CA GLY A 191 -0.23 -31.79 -4.01
C GLY A 191 -0.51 -31.47 -2.55
N THR A 192 -1.32 -30.45 -2.26
CA THR A 192 -1.72 -30.05 -0.89
C THR A 192 -3.19 -30.37 -0.59
N GLN A 193 -3.48 -30.63 0.69
CA GLN A 193 -4.84 -30.92 1.18
C GLN A 193 -5.43 -29.73 1.92
N HIS A 194 -4.58 -28.99 2.63
CA HIS A 194 -4.94 -27.81 3.39
C HIS A 194 -4.18 -26.60 2.87
N HIS A 195 -4.77 -25.41 3.01
CA HIS A 195 -4.10 -24.15 2.75
C HIS A 195 -4.44 -23.14 3.83
N LEU A 196 -3.41 -22.56 4.44
CA LEU A 196 -3.54 -21.45 5.37
C LEU A 196 -3.35 -20.13 4.62
N ILE A 197 -4.31 -19.24 4.77
CA ILE A 197 -4.25 -17.86 4.29
C ILE A 197 -4.30 -16.94 5.50
N SER A 198 -3.31 -16.05 5.60
CA SER A 198 -3.23 -15.02 6.65
C SER A 198 -3.30 -13.60 6.10
N THR A 199 -3.19 -13.40 4.80
CA THR A 199 -3.34 -12.09 4.15
C THR A 199 -4.81 -11.69 4.07
N LEU A 200 -5.13 -10.52 4.61
CA LEU A 200 -6.52 -10.08 4.78
C LEU A 200 -7.23 -9.78 3.44
N ASP A 201 -6.49 -9.26 2.46
CA ASP A 201 -6.98 -8.97 1.11
C ASP A 201 -7.29 -10.25 0.32
N ASP A 202 -6.47 -11.29 0.48
CA ASP A 202 -6.75 -12.62 -0.07
C ASP A 202 -8.00 -13.26 0.54
N ILE A 203 -8.18 -13.13 1.85
CA ILE A 203 -9.37 -13.63 2.56
C ILE A 203 -10.63 -12.87 2.12
N ALA A 204 -10.56 -11.54 2.07
CA ALA A 204 -11.65 -10.69 1.59
C ALA A 204 -12.04 -11.01 0.13
N TYR A 205 -11.04 -11.23 -0.74
CA TYR A 205 -11.25 -11.65 -2.13
C TYR A 205 -11.91 -13.03 -2.22
N LEU A 206 -11.36 -14.05 -1.54
CA LEU A 206 -11.80 -15.44 -1.63
C LEU A 206 -13.26 -15.58 -1.20
N PHE A 207 -13.64 -14.90 -0.12
CA PHE A 207 -14.97 -15.01 0.45
C PHE A 207 -15.96 -13.94 -0.02
N ASN A 208 -15.60 -13.04 -0.94
CA ASN A 208 -16.44 -11.89 -1.31
C ASN A 208 -16.94 -11.13 -0.07
N LEU A 209 -16.04 -10.90 0.88
CA LEU A 209 -16.34 -10.18 2.12
C LEU A 209 -15.50 -8.90 2.18
N ARG A 210 -15.98 -7.91 2.91
CA ARG A 210 -15.28 -6.66 3.20
C ARG A 210 -15.47 -6.26 4.65
N GLY A 211 -14.61 -5.37 5.11
CA GLY A 211 -14.63 -4.84 6.47
C GLY A 211 -14.06 -3.42 6.52
N ALA A 212 -13.71 -2.97 7.72
CA ALA A 212 -13.12 -1.66 7.96
C ALA A 212 -12.13 -1.68 9.14
N ASP A 213 -11.43 -2.79 9.33
CA ASP A 213 -10.51 -2.96 10.48
C ASP A 213 -9.17 -2.27 10.28
N VAL A 214 -8.82 -2.01 9.02
CA VAL A 214 -7.60 -1.34 8.61
C VAL A 214 -8.00 -0.07 7.87
N ASN A 215 -7.44 1.07 8.29
CA ASN A 215 -7.74 2.35 7.63
C ASN A 215 -7.50 2.26 6.12
N PHE A 216 -8.44 2.80 5.36
CA PHE A 216 -8.45 2.88 3.89
C PHE A 216 -8.52 1.56 3.11
N ASN A 217 -8.35 0.43 3.79
CA ASN A 217 -8.40 -0.90 3.19
C ASN A 217 -9.69 -1.59 3.63
N PRO A 218 -10.60 -1.96 2.71
CA PRO A 218 -11.90 -2.54 3.07
C PRO A 218 -11.78 -4.03 3.46
N ILE A 219 -10.90 -4.33 4.40
CA ILE A 219 -10.50 -5.65 4.87
C ILE A 219 -10.80 -5.81 6.37
N PHE A 220 -10.77 -7.05 6.85
CA PHE A 220 -11.09 -7.40 8.23
C PHE A 220 -10.11 -8.45 8.76
N LEU A 221 -9.75 -8.34 10.04
CA LEU A 221 -8.79 -9.23 10.67
C LEU A 221 -9.32 -10.65 10.72
N SER A 222 -8.58 -11.57 10.10
CA SER A 222 -8.98 -12.96 9.99
C SER A 222 -7.85 -13.87 9.55
N HIS A 223 -7.99 -15.16 9.84
CA HIS A 223 -7.26 -16.23 9.17
C HIS A 223 -8.26 -17.13 8.43
N ALA A 224 -7.80 -17.84 7.42
CA ALA A 224 -8.60 -18.86 6.76
C ALA A 224 -7.82 -20.17 6.63
N LEU A 225 -8.47 -21.28 6.99
CA LEU A 225 -7.96 -22.63 6.73
C LEU A 225 -8.89 -23.31 5.71
N VAL A 226 -8.41 -23.46 4.48
CA VAL A 226 -9.14 -24.14 3.41
C VAL A 226 -8.75 -25.60 3.40
N GLY A 227 -9.73 -26.49 3.53
CA GLY A 227 -9.56 -27.93 3.37
C GLY A 227 -10.12 -28.44 2.04
N PRO A 228 -10.15 -29.78 1.86
CA PRO A 228 -10.61 -30.41 0.62
C PRO A 228 -12.05 -30.06 0.25
N ASP A 229 -12.95 -30.01 1.23
CA ASP A 229 -14.40 -29.86 1.01
C ASP A 229 -15.01 -28.62 1.67
N ARG A 230 -14.45 -28.17 2.80
CA ARG A 230 -14.90 -26.97 3.54
C ARG A 230 -13.75 -26.00 3.80
N ALA A 231 -14.08 -24.77 4.17
CA ALA A 231 -13.12 -23.79 4.65
C ALA A 231 -13.58 -23.26 6.01
N THR A 232 -12.65 -22.87 6.87
CA THR A 232 -12.95 -22.18 8.14
C THR A 232 -12.40 -20.77 8.09
N LEU A 233 -13.26 -19.78 8.31
CA LEU A 233 -12.92 -18.38 8.52
C LEU A 233 -12.82 -18.11 10.02
N PHE A 234 -11.63 -17.74 10.49
CA PHE A 234 -11.36 -17.35 11.87
C PHE A 234 -11.43 -15.83 11.98
N VAL A 235 -12.43 -15.31 12.69
CA VAL A 235 -12.70 -13.87 12.81
C VAL A 235 -13.26 -13.58 14.19
N ALA A 236 -13.04 -12.37 14.71
CA ALA A 236 -13.49 -12.03 16.06
C ALA A 236 -15.02 -12.13 16.19
N ASP A 237 -15.48 -12.54 17.37
CA ASP A 237 -16.89 -12.76 17.65
C ASP A 237 -17.72 -11.48 17.45
N GLY A 238 -18.96 -11.63 17.02
CA GLY A 238 -19.89 -10.51 16.78
C GLY A 238 -19.71 -9.76 15.46
N LYS A 239 -18.57 -9.92 14.76
CA LYS A 239 -18.32 -9.23 13.47
C LYS A 239 -19.15 -9.79 12.31
N VAL A 240 -19.52 -11.07 12.36
CA VAL A 240 -20.33 -11.75 11.32
C VAL A 240 -21.75 -11.95 11.84
N SER A 241 -22.73 -11.38 11.13
CA SER A 241 -24.14 -11.50 11.51
C SER A 241 -24.64 -12.95 11.40
N PRO A 242 -25.69 -13.35 12.16
CA PRO A 242 -26.26 -14.70 12.05
C PRO A 242 -26.73 -15.05 10.63
N ALA A 243 -27.28 -14.09 9.89
CA ALA A 243 -27.70 -14.28 8.51
C ALA A 243 -26.50 -14.55 7.59
N LEU A 244 -25.44 -13.73 7.69
CA LEU A 244 -24.23 -13.92 6.90
C LEU A 244 -23.54 -15.27 7.23
N ARG A 245 -23.52 -15.65 8.51
CA ARG A 245 -23.00 -16.96 8.94
C ARG A 245 -23.74 -18.11 8.28
N ALA A 246 -25.06 -18.02 8.14
CA ALA A 246 -25.86 -19.04 7.45
C ALA A 246 -25.51 -19.12 5.96
N THR A 247 -25.44 -17.97 5.26
CA THR A 247 -25.00 -17.90 3.85
C THR A 247 -23.61 -18.49 3.65
N LEU A 248 -22.65 -18.14 4.52
CA LEU A 248 -21.29 -18.70 4.48
C LEU A 248 -21.31 -20.23 4.64
N ALA A 249 -22.12 -20.76 5.57
CA ALA A 249 -22.21 -22.19 5.81
C ALA A 249 -22.78 -22.96 4.62
N GLU A 250 -23.75 -22.38 3.90
CA GLU A 250 -24.31 -22.91 2.64
C GLU A 250 -23.25 -22.97 1.54
N ASP A 251 -22.37 -21.98 1.47
CA ASP A 251 -21.21 -21.95 0.56
C ASP A 251 -20.03 -22.84 1.01
N GLY A 252 -20.20 -23.60 2.09
CA GLY A 252 -19.16 -24.49 2.61
C GLY A 252 -18.09 -23.80 3.45
N VAL A 253 -18.39 -22.62 4.02
CA VAL A 253 -17.51 -21.83 4.87
C VAL A 253 -18.03 -21.78 6.30
N ASP A 254 -17.30 -22.40 7.21
CA ASP A 254 -17.56 -22.34 8.64
C ASP A 254 -16.92 -21.08 9.24
N VAL A 255 -17.53 -20.51 10.27
CA VAL A 255 -17.00 -19.32 10.97
C VAL A 255 -16.66 -19.69 12.41
N ALA A 256 -15.44 -19.41 12.83
CA ALA A 256 -14.92 -19.70 14.16
C ALA A 256 -14.25 -18.46 14.80
N PRO A 257 -14.08 -18.42 16.13
CA PRO A 257 -13.37 -17.31 16.79
C PRO A 257 -11.94 -17.16 16.27
N TYR A 258 -11.46 -15.92 16.14
CA TYR A 258 -10.13 -15.59 15.62
C TYR A 258 -9.00 -16.38 16.31
N GLU A 259 -9.07 -16.49 17.63
CA GLU A 259 -8.08 -17.09 18.51
C GLU A 259 -8.02 -18.62 18.36
N SER A 260 -9.05 -19.24 17.77
CA SER A 260 -9.11 -20.69 17.55
C SER A 260 -8.27 -21.17 16.37
N ALA A 261 -7.73 -20.25 15.54
CA ALA A 261 -6.88 -20.59 14.40
C ALA A 261 -5.63 -21.41 14.81
N ALA A 262 -4.99 -21.04 15.93
CA ALA A 262 -3.81 -21.74 16.44
C ALA A 262 -4.14 -23.20 16.80
N ALA A 263 -5.24 -23.43 17.52
CA ALA A 263 -5.67 -24.76 17.91
C ALA A 263 -6.07 -25.61 16.69
N ALA A 264 -6.73 -25.01 15.70
CA ALA A 264 -7.11 -25.70 14.46
C ALA A 264 -5.90 -26.15 13.65
N LEU A 265 -4.86 -25.31 13.54
CA LEU A 265 -3.61 -25.65 12.86
C LEU A 265 -2.81 -26.71 13.63
N ALA A 266 -2.77 -26.62 14.96
CA ALA A 266 -2.12 -27.62 15.80
C ALA A 266 -2.80 -28.99 15.76
N ALA A 267 -4.10 -29.03 15.44
CA ALA A 267 -4.89 -30.24 15.34
C ALA A 267 -4.85 -30.93 13.96
N LEU A 268 -4.10 -30.39 12.98
CA LEU A 268 -3.96 -31.00 11.66
C LEU A 268 -3.38 -32.43 11.78
N PRO A 269 -3.98 -33.45 11.14
CA PRO A 269 -3.47 -34.82 11.14
C PRO A 269 -2.02 -34.92 10.66
N ALA A 270 -1.24 -35.85 11.20
CA ALA A 270 0.17 -36.01 10.91
C ALA A 270 0.49 -36.33 9.43
N ASP A 271 -0.45 -36.93 8.69
CA ASP A 271 -0.34 -37.23 7.27
C ASP A 271 -0.84 -36.07 6.36
N SER A 272 -1.25 -34.95 6.95
CA SER A 272 -1.71 -33.78 6.21
C SER A 272 -0.59 -33.11 5.43
N THR A 273 -0.93 -32.54 4.28
CA THR A 273 -0.07 -31.61 3.55
C THR A 273 -0.67 -30.20 3.51
N LEU A 274 0.06 -29.22 4.04
CA LEU A 274 -0.36 -27.82 4.18
C LEU A 274 0.40 -26.91 3.21
N LEU A 275 -0.34 -26.14 2.41
CA LEU A 275 0.19 -25.02 1.62
C LEU A 275 0.30 -23.76 2.48
N ILE A 276 1.47 -23.14 2.47
CA ILE A 276 1.68 -21.78 3.00
C ILE A 276 2.45 -20.92 2.00
N ASP A 277 2.20 -19.62 2.03
CA ASP A 277 3.07 -18.64 1.37
C ASP A 277 4.07 -18.07 2.40
N PRO A 278 5.38 -18.38 2.27
CA PRO A 278 6.37 -17.97 3.27
C PRO A 278 6.60 -16.46 3.31
N ARG A 279 6.13 -15.69 2.32
CA ARG A 279 6.22 -14.22 2.29
C ARG A 279 5.02 -13.54 2.95
N ARG A 280 3.96 -14.29 3.25
CA ARG A 280 2.64 -13.79 3.67
C ARG A 280 2.16 -14.37 5.01
N ILE A 281 3.10 -14.91 5.79
CA ILE A 281 2.84 -15.52 7.09
C ILE A 281 3.88 -15.07 8.10
N THR A 282 3.48 -14.98 9.37
CA THR A 282 4.41 -14.75 10.47
C THR A 282 4.99 -16.05 11.00
N TYR A 283 6.12 -15.93 11.68
CA TYR A 283 6.84 -17.03 12.28
C TYR A 283 6.00 -17.71 13.37
N GLY A 284 5.30 -16.93 14.19
CA GLY A 284 4.38 -17.43 15.21
C GLY A 284 3.27 -18.29 14.62
N THR A 285 2.63 -17.85 13.53
CA THR A 285 1.62 -18.66 12.84
C THR A 285 2.24 -19.94 12.27
N ARG A 286 3.46 -19.88 11.72
CA ARG A 286 4.17 -21.09 11.25
C ARG A 286 4.46 -22.07 12.39
N GLN A 287 4.73 -21.58 13.61
CA GLN A 287 5.01 -22.41 14.79
C GLN A 287 3.78 -23.16 15.31
N TRP A 288 2.55 -22.74 14.98
CA TRP A 288 1.34 -23.48 15.32
C TRP A 288 1.21 -24.80 14.56
N VAL A 289 1.88 -24.93 13.41
CA VAL A 289 1.81 -26.13 12.56
C VAL A 289 2.75 -27.21 13.11
N PRO A 290 2.23 -28.42 13.44
CA PRO A 290 3.06 -29.51 13.97
C PRO A 290 4.18 -29.91 13.01
N ALA A 291 5.32 -30.32 13.54
CA ALA A 291 6.46 -30.77 12.74
C ALA A 291 6.18 -32.04 11.90
N THR A 292 5.13 -32.79 12.26
CA THR A 292 4.67 -33.96 11.52
C THR A 292 3.94 -33.60 10.22
N VAL A 293 3.30 -32.44 10.14
CA VAL A 293 2.57 -31.99 8.95
C VAL A 293 3.56 -31.61 7.86
N ARG A 294 3.37 -32.14 6.65
CA ARG A 294 4.20 -31.77 5.50
C ARG A 294 3.80 -30.37 5.03
N VAL A 295 4.73 -29.43 5.08
CA VAL A 295 4.52 -28.07 4.58
C VAL A 295 5.07 -27.93 3.15
N ILE A 296 4.24 -27.42 2.24
CA ILE A 296 4.64 -26.99 0.90
C ILE A 296 4.62 -25.46 0.87
N GLU A 297 5.76 -24.86 0.53
CA GLU A 297 5.90 -23.42 0.41
C GLU A 297 5.78 -23.01 -1.06
N ALA A 298 4.75 -22.21 -1.38
CA ALA A 298 4.57 -21.61 -2.69
C ALA A 298 3.77 -20.31 -2.56
N ILE A 299 3.75 -19.48 -3.61
CA ILE A 299 2.95 -18.26 -3.62
C ILE A 299 1.47 -18.60 -3.36
N ASN A 300 0.81 -17.75 -2.57
CA ASN A 300 -0.62 -17.90 -2.33
C ASN A 300 -1.40 -17.85 -3.67
N PRO A 301 -2.14 -18.91 -4.05
CA PRO A 301 -2.88 -18.94 -5.31
C PRO A 301 -3.85 -17.77 -5.49
N THR A 302 -4.48 -17.30 -4.41
CA THR A 302 -5.44 -16.18 -4.49
C THR A 302 -4.76 -14.86 -4.83
N THR A 303 -3.47 -14.67 -4.49
CA THR A 303 -2.70 -13.47 -4.83
C THR A 303 -2.61 -13.31 -6.35
N PHE A 304 -2.36 -14.40 -7.08
CA PHE A 304 -2.31 -14.37 -8.55
C PHE A 304 -3.70 -14.37 -9.19
N ALA A 305 -4.69 -15.02 -8.57
CA ALA A 305 -6.06 -15.01 -9.07
C ALA A 305 -6.65 -13.59 -9.04
N LYS A 306 -6.55 -12.89 -7.90
CA LYS A 306 -7.12 -11.55 -7.72
C LYS A 306 -6.37 -10.45 -8.44
N SER A 307 -5.10 -10.65 -8.78
CA SER A 307 -4.35 -9.66 -9.55
C SER A 307 -4.85 -9.52 -10.99
N LYS A 308 -5.45 -10.58 -11.57
CA LYS A 308 -5.99 -10.59 -12.94
C LYS A 308 -7.51 -10.38 -12.93
N LYS A 309 -7.93 -9.12 -13.08
CA LYS A 309 -9.34 -8.75 -13.08
C LYS A 309 -10.02 -9.31 -14.33
N SER A 310 -11.23 -9.85 -14.18
CA SER A 310 -12.04 -10.27 -15.32
C SER A 310 -12.49 -9.05 -16.14
N GLU A 311 -12.98 -9.24 -17.36
CA GLU A 311 -13.56 -8.11 -18.12
C GLU A 311 -14.79 -7.50 -17.43
N ALA A 312 -15.54 -8.29 -16.65
CA ALA A 312 -16.64 -7.78 -15.84
C ALA A 312 -16.14 -6.86 -14.72
N ASP A 313 -15.11 -7.29 -13.98
CA ASP A 313 -14.46 -6.44 -12.97
C ASP A 313 -13.87 -5.18 -13.62
N ALA A 314 -13.18 -5.32 -14.76
CA ALA A 314 -12.59 -4.20 -15.49
C ALA A 314 -13.65 -3.19 -15.96
N ALA A 315 -14.85 -3.64 -16.36
CA ALA A 315 -15.96 -2.75 -16.68
C ALA A 315 -16.42 -1.94 -15.46
N HIS A 316 -16.51 -2.57 -14.28
CA HIS A 316 -16.81 -1.87 -13.03
C HIS A 316 -15.71 -0.88 -12.64
N VAL A 317 -14.43 -1.25 -12.80
CA VAL A 317 -13.30 -0.33 -12.54
C VAL A 317 -13.37 0.88 -13.47
N ARG A 318 -13.61 0.66 -14.77
CA ARG A 318 -13.77 1.75 -15.74
C ARG A 318 -14.87 2.73 -15.33
N ALA A 319 -16.00 2.23 -14.81
CA ALA A 319 -17.08 3.07 -14.30
C ALA A 319 -16.69 3.80 -13.01
N ALA A 320 -15.99 3.14 -12.08
CA ALA A 320 -15.48 3.78 -10.87
C ALA A 320 -14.50 4.93 -11.21
N MET A 321 -13.61 4.74 -12.19
CA MET A 321 -12.69 5.79 -12.65
C MET A 321 -13.39 6.97 -13.32
N GLU A 322 -14.53 6.73 -13.99
CA GLU A 322 -15.37 7.82 -14.51
C GLU A 322 -16.00 8.62 -13.38
N GLN A 323 -16.48 7.95 -12.33
CA GLN A 323 -17.02 8.62 -11.15
C GLN A 323 -15.95 9.41 -10.40
N ASP A 324 -14.77 8.83 -10.19
CA ASP A 324 -13.65 9.49 -9.53
C ASP A 324 -13.12 10.67 -10.35
N GLY A 325 -13.01 10.50 -11.68
CA GLY A 325 -12.60 11.56 -12.59
C GLY A 325 -13.54 12.76 -12.59
N ALA A 326 -14.84 12.53 -12.49
CA ALA A 326 -15.83 13.59 -12.36
C ALA A 326 -15.76 14.29 -10.98
N ALA A 327 -15.53 13.55 -9.89
CA ALA A 327 -15.24 14.16 -8.58
C ALA A 327 -14.01 15.07 -8.62
N LEU A 328 -12.95 14.63 -9.32
CA LEU A 328 -11.74 15.42 -9.50
C LEU A 328 -12.00 16.69 -10.30
N CYS A 329 -12.83 16.63 -11.34
CA CYS A 329 -13.23 17.83 -12.09
C CYS A 329 -13.99 18.83 -11.19
N GLU A 330 -14.93 18.35 -10.37
CA GLU A 330 -15.63 19.19 -9.39
C GLU A 330 -14.64 19.82 -8.38
N PHE A 331 -13.72 19.02 -7.85
CA PHE A 331 -12.71 19.46 -6.90
C PHE A 331 -11.76 20.51 -7.50
N PHE A 332 -11.19 20.26 -8.69
CA PHE A 332 -10.26 21.20 -9.31
C PHE A 332 -10.94 22.49 -9.78
N THR A 333 -12.22 22.42 -10.15
CA THR A 333 -13.04 23.61 -10.39
C THR A 333 -13.14 24.47 -9.14
N TRP A 334 -13.52 23.86 -8.01
CA TRP A 334 -13.57 24.54 -6.71
C TRP A 334 -12.21 25.10 -6.31
N LEU A 335 -11.12 24.34 -6.50
CA LEU A 335 -9.77 24.76 -6.14
C LEU A 335 -9.35 26.00 -6.92
N GLU A 336 -9.54 26.01 -8.24
CA GLU A 336 -9.19 27.15 -9.08
C GLU A 336 -10.04 28.39 -8.77
N GLN A 337 -11.36 28.21 -8.57
CA GLN A 337 -12.24 29.31 -8.18
C GLN A 337 -11.86 29.90 -6.82
N THR A 338 -11.55 29.03 -5.85
CA THR A 338 -11.10 29.44 -4.51
C THR A 338 -9.79 30.19 -4.60
N LEU A 339 -8.78 29.66 -5.31
CA LEU A 339 -7.50 30.34 -5.48
C LEU A 339 -7.61 31.68 -6.22
N ALA A 340 -8.60 31.84 -7.10
CA ALA A 340 -8.85 33.07 -7.83
C ALA A 340 -9.59 34.15 -7.02
N ASP A 341 -10.27 33.80 -5.92
CA ASP A 341 -10.96 34.77 -5.07
C ASP A 341 -9.99 35.47 -4.11
N PRO A 342 -9.73 36.79 -4.27
CA PRO A 342 -8.82 37.52 -3.39
C PRO A 342 -9.37 37.75 -1.97
N GLN A 343 -10.66 37.49 -1.73
CA GLN A 343 -11.32 37.65 -0.43
C GLN A 343 -11.51 36.32 0.32
N ARG A 344 -11.00 35.20 -0.23
CA ARG A 344 -11.12 33.89 0.41
C ARG A 344 -10.44 33.84 1.79
N PRO A 345 -10.88 32.94 2.70
CA PRO A 345 -10.07 32.58 3.85
C PRO A 345 -8.75 31.88 3.43
N PRO A 346 -7.74 31.82 4.32
CA PRO A 346 -6.54 31.03 4.08
C PRO A 346 -6.87 29.58 3.75
N LEU A 347 -6.42 29.13 2.58
CA LEU A 347 -6.55 27.75 2.13
C LEU A 347 -5.31 26.98 2.58
N THR A 348 -5.49 25.87 3.27
CA THR A 348 -4.38 25.03 3.77
C THR A 348 -4.33 23.71 3.03
N GLU A 349 -3.20 23.00 3.11
CA GLU A 349 -3.06 21.64 2.58
C GLU A 349 -4.08 20.65 3.18
N LEU A 350 -4.49 20.84 4.44
CA LEU A 350 -5.55 20.05 5.08
C LEU A 350 -6.90 20.20 4.40
N ALA A 351 -7.21 21.39 3.89
CA ALA A 351 -8.46 21.62 3.18
C ALA A 351 -8.52 20.82 1.87
N ILE A 352 -7.38 20.53 1.23
CA ILE A 352 -7.34 19.72 0.02
C ILE A 352 -7.93 18.33 0.25
N ASP A 353 -7.49 17.64 1.32
CA ASP A 353 -8.02 16.31 1.69
C ASP A 353 -9.53 16.34 1.97
N ARG A 354 -9.98 17.35 2.72
CA ARG A 354 -11.41 17.51 3.05
C ARG A 354 -12.26 17.67 1.79
N GLU A 355 -11.87 18.57 0.91
CA GLU A 355 -12.72 18.97 -0.23
C GLU A 355 -12.69 17.92 -1.35
N ILE A 356 -11.54 17.28 -1.60
CA ILE A 356 -11.45 16.18 -2.57
C ILE A 356 -12.23 14.94 -2.09
N THR A 357 -12.16 14.63 -0.78
CA THR A 357 -12.95 13.54 -0.19
C THR A 357 -14.43 13.86 -0.23
N ALA A 358 -14.83 15.10 0.06
CA ALA A 358 -16.22 15.53 -0.05
C ALA A 358 -16.73 15.45 -1.49
N ALA A 359 -15.89 15.73 -2.50
CA ALA A 359 -16.25 15.53 -3.90
C ALA A 359 -16.48 14.07 -4.25
N ARG A 360 -15.59 13.17 -3.81
CA ARG A 360 -15.75 11.72 -4.00
C ARG A 360 -16.99 11.17 -3.29
N ALA A 361 -17.27 11.65 -2.08
CA ALA A 361 -18.43 11.24 -1.29
C ALA A 361 -19.78 11.57 -1.94
N ARG A 362 -19.84 12.51 -2.89
CA ARG A 362 -21.04 12.78 -3.69
C ARG A 362 -21.25 11.78 -4.83
N ARG A 363 -20.24 10.97 -5.16
CA ARG A 363 -20.31 10.05 -6.30
C ARG A 363 -20.93 8.70 -5.90
N PRO A 364 -21.71 8.07 -6.81
CA PRO A 364 -22.28 6.75 -6.56
C PRO A 364 -21.21 5.69 -6.27
N GLY A 365 -21.47 4.85 -5.26
CA GLY A 365 -20.64 3.69 -4.93
C GLY A 365 -19.35 4.01 -4.18
N PHE A 366 -19.06 5.27 -3.86
CA PHE A 366 -17.95 5.63 -2.97
C PHE A 366 -18.15 5.05 -1.56
N VAL A 367 -17.06 4.56 -0.97
CA VAL A 367 -17.05 3.91 0.35
C VAL A 367 -16.15 4.68 1.32
N SER A 368 -14.90 4.92 0.94
CA SER A 368 -13.90 5.64 1.74
C SER A 368 -12.76 6.13 0.85
N PRO A 369 -11.84 6.97 1.33
CA PRO A 369 -10.54 7.11 0.68
C PRO A 369 -9.78 5.76 0.63
N SER A 370 -8.91 5.57 -0.36
CA SER A 370 -8.06 4.38 -0.50
C SER A 370 -6.69 4.51 0.17
N PHE A 371 -6.30 5.73 0.55
CA PHE A 371 -5.18 6.08 1.43
C PHE A 371 -5.36 7.53 1.94
N ALA A 372 -4.48 7.97 2.83
CA ALA A 372 -4.49 9.36 3.29
C ALA A 372 -3.98 10.30 2.18
N THR A 373 -4.77 11.32 1.82
CA THR A 373 -4.39 12.30 0.79
C THR A 373 -3.05 12.96 1.12
N ILE A 374 -2.16 12.99 0.13
CA ILE A 374 -0.90 13.73 0.16
C ILE A 374 -1.13 15.02 -0.63
N ALA A 375 -1.17 16.15 0.08
CA ALA A 375 -1.27 17.48 -0.52
C ALA A 375 -0.06 18.31 -0.10
N GLY A 376 0.90 18.53 -1.00
CA GLY A 376 2.16 19.21 -0.72
C GLY A 376 2.37 20.43 -1.61
N PHE A 377 2.36 21.62 -1.02
CA PHE A 377 2.65 22.89 -1.67
C PHE A 377 4.14 23.23 -1.53
N ARG A 378 4.78 23.65 -2.64
CA ARG A 378 6.21 23.99 -2.69
C ARG A 378 7.07 22.88 -2.06
N SER A 379 7.88 23.22 -1.04
CA SER A 379 8.81 22.30 -0.40
C SER A 379 8.16 21.07 0.21
N ASN A 380 6.88 21.15 0.61
CA ASN A 380 6.14 20.01 1.13
C ASN A 380 5.89 18.97 0.03
N GLY A 381 5.71 19.39 -1.22
CA GLY A 381 5.58 18.48 -2.37
C GLY A 381 6.85 17.66 -2.64
N ALA A 382 8.02 18.10 -2.16
CA ALA A 382 9.28 17.37 -2.30
C ALA A 382 9.44 16.21 -1.30
N ILE A 383 8.50 16.04 -0.36
CA ILE A 383 8.49 14.97 0.63
C ILE A 383 7.53 13.89 0.12
N MET A 384 8.06 12.76 -0.34
CA MET A 384 7.30 11.74 -1.09
C MET A 384 6.04 11.27 -0.37
N HIS A 385 6.13 11.03 0.95
CA HIS A 385 5.00 10.60 1.79
C HIS A 385 4.58 11.72 2.76
N TYR A 386 4.55 12.96 2.27
CA TYR A 386 4.11 14.10 3.05
C TYR A 386 2.70 13.90 3.58
N ARG A 387 2.46 14.31 4.83
CA ARG A 387 1.12 14.37 5.40
C ARG A 387 0.95 15.68 6.14
N ALA A 388 0.02 16.50 5.66
CA ALA A 388 -0.40 17.69 6.38
C ALA A 388 -1.06 17.28 7.70
N THR A 389 -0.75 18.01 8.76
CA THR A 389 -1.38 17.88 10.08
C THR A 389 -1.78 19.25 10.59
N GLU A 390 -2.66 19.29 11.58
CA GLU A 390 -3.02 20.56 12.25
C GLU A 390 -1.77 21.31 12.77
N ALA A 391 -0.75 20.59 13.21
CA ALA A 391 0.51 21.16 13.69
C ALA A 391 1.51 21.53 12.58
N GLN A 392 1.42 20.91 11.40
CA GLN A 392 2.40 21.05 10.32
C GLN A 392 1.70 20.99 8.95
N HIS A 393 1.40 22.18 8.41
CA HIS A 393 0.84 22.38 7.07
C HIS A 393 1.26 23.75 6.52
N SER A 394 1.23 23.88 5.20
CA SER A 394 1.39 25.14 4.49
C SER A 394 0.03 25.78 4.19
N ILE A 395 0.02 27.12 4.17
CA ILE A 395 -1.02 27.91 3.50
C ILE A 395 -0.68 27.95 2.01
N ILE A 396 -1.67 27.67 1.16
CA ILE A 396 -1.53 27.66 -0.29
C ILE A 396 -1.75 29.09 -0.79
N GLU A 397 -0.66 29.85 -0.89
CA GLU A 397 -0.65 31.24 -1.35
C GLU A 397 0.63 31.61 -2.12
N GLY A 398 0.49 32.57 -3.03
CA GLY A 398 1.56 33.01 -3.93
C GLY A 398 1.85 32.01 -5.04
N ASP A 399 3.13 31.81 -5.34
CA ASP A 399 3.62 31.12 -6.54
C ASP A 399 4.19 29.73 -6.22
N GLY A 400 3.93 28.71 -7.04
CA GLY A 400 4.57 27.40 -6.89
C GLY A 400 3.76 26.22 -7.43
N LEU A 401 4.23 25.02 -7.12
CA LEU A 401 3.54 23.78 -7.45
C LEU A 401 2.80 23.22 -6.23
N LEU A 402 1.60 22.72 -6.46
CA LEU A 402 0.82 21.92 -5.51
C LEU A 402 0.70 20.50 -6.06
N LEU A 403 1.31 19.54 -5.37
CA LEU A 403 1.15 18.12 -5.63
C LEU A 403 -0.04 17.59 -4.81
N ILE A 404 -0.95 16.86 -5.46
CA ILE A 404 -2.11 16.24 -4.83
C ILE A 404 -2.16 14.79 -5.27
N ASP A 405 -1.99 13.88 -4.32
CA ASP A 405 -2.12 12.44 -4.51
C ASP A 405 -3.19 11.89 -3.57
N SER A 406 -4.15 11.19 -4.14
CA SER A 406 -5.35 10.76 -3.43
C SER A 406 -6.11 9.69 -4.21
N GLY A 407 -6.89 8.87 -3.51
CA GLY A 407 -7.73 7.86 -4.16
C GLY A 407 -8.99 7.53 -3.35
N GLY A 408 -9.86 6.72 -3.94
CA GLY A 408 -11.11 6.28 -3.35
C GLY A 408 -11.34 4.78 -3.48
N GLN A 409 -11.97 4.20 -2.47
CA GLN A 409 -12.60 2.90 -2.51
C GLN A 409 -14.03 3.06 -3.03
N TYR A 410 -14.35 2.31 -4.08
CA TYR A 410 -15.68 2.21 -4.63
C TYR A 410 -16.13 0.75 -4.64
N LEU A 411 -17.42 0.47 -4.58
CA LEU A 411 -17.94 -0.90 -4.68
C LEU A 411 -17.44 -1.64 -5.93
N GLY A 412 -17.19 -0.91 -7.02
CA GLY A 412 -16.71 -1.41 -8.30
C GLY A 412 -15.22 -1.21 -8.57
N GLY A 413 -14.39 -0.85 -7.58
CA GLY A 413 -12.94 -0.70 -7.79
C GLY A 413 -12.24 0.20 -6.78
N THR A 414 -10.91 0.24 -6.85
CA THR A 414 -10.07 1.13 -6.05
C THR A 414 -9.36 2.11 -6.99
N THR A 415 -9.32 3.39 -6.62
CA THR A 415 -8.61 4.41 -7.40
C THR A 415 -7.37 4.91 -6.69
N ASP A 416 -6.43 5.38 -7.51
CA ASP A 416 -5.17 6.00 -7.11
C ASP A 416 -4.77 7.00 -8.19
N ILE A 417 -4.41 8.21 -7.79
CA ILE A 417 -4.10 9.29 -8.72
C ILE A 417 -3.37 10.45 -8.05
N THR A 418 -2.21 10.74 -8.62
CA THR A 418 -1.48 12.00 -8.41
C THR A 418 -1.63 12.98 -9.57
N ARG A 419 -1.92 14.25 -9.25
CA ARG A 419 -1.82 15.41 -10.15
C ARG A 419 -1.02 16.54 -9.50
N VAL A 420 -0.36 17.33 -10.34
CA VAL A 420 0.37 18.53 -9.92
C VAL A 420 -0.20 19.72 -10.69
N VAL A 421 -0.53 20.79 -9.97
CA VAL A 421 -1.07 22.03 -10.54
C VAL A 421 -0.21 23.23 -10.15
N GLY A 422 -0.21 24.25 -11.02
CA GLY A 422 0.42 25.53 -10.71
C GLY A 422 -0.48 26.42 -9.86
N VAL A 423 0.06 26.98 -8.78
CA VAL A 423 -0.55 28.04 -7.98
C VAL A 423 0.19 29.33 -8.29
N GLY A 424 -0.52 30.40 -8.65
CA GLY A 424 0.09 31.65 -9.07
C GLY A 424 0.99 31.49 -10.30
N ALA A 425 2.16 32.12 -10.29
CA ALA A 425 3.18 31.94 -11.32
C ALA A 425 4.04 30.67 -11.06
N ILE A 426 4.45 30.00 -12.14
CA ILE A 426 5.42 28.91 -12.08
C ILE A 426 6.62 29.21 -12.97
N THR A 427 7.80 28.75 -12.56
CA THR A 427 9.07 29.04 -13.24
C THR A 427 9.31 28.11 -14.43
N GLY A 428 10.29 28.45 -15.27
CA GLY A 428 10.75 27.54 -16.34
C GLY A 428 11.30 26.21 -15.80
N GLU A 429 11.91 26.22 -14.60
CA GLU A 429 12.41 25.00 -13.96
C GLU A 429 11.27 24.08 -13.50
N HIS A 430 10.19 24.64 -12.93
CA HIS A 430 8.97 23.89 -12.63
C HIS A 430 8.44 23.19 -13.89
N LYS A 431 8.35 23.92 -15.01
CA LYS A 431 7.82 23.39 -16.26
C LYS A 431 8.72 22.33 -16.89
N ARG A 432 10.04 22.56 -16.88
CA ARG A 432 11.03 21.59 -17.36
C ARG A 432 10.89 20.26 -16.60
N ASP A 433 10.94 20.32 -15.27
CA ASP A 433 10.86 19.13 -14.42
C ASP A 433 9.52 18.40 -14.57
N PHE A 434 8.41 19.14 -14.61
CA PHE A 434 7.08 18.57 -14.85
C PHE A 434 7.03 17.82 -16.18
N THR A 435 7.59 18.44 -17.22
CA THR A 435 7.59 17.85 -18.56
C THR A 435 8.46 16.60 -18.62
N LEU A 436 9.61 16.56 -17.95
CA LEU A 436 10.46 15.36 -17.88
C LEU A 436 9.76 14.20 -17.17
N VAL A 437 9.05 14.47 -16.08
CA VAL A 437 8.21 13.46 -15.40
C VAL A 437 7.10 12.97 -16.31
N LEU A 438 6.39 13.88 -16.99
CA LEU A 438 5.33 13.55 -17.95
C LEU A 438 5.86 12.67 -19.08
N LYS A 439 7.07 12.92 -19.60
CA LYS A 439 7.70 12.05 -20.61
C LYS A 439 7.90 10.62 -20.10
N GLY A 440 8.24 10.45 -18.82
CA GLY A 440 8.30 9.14 -18.16
C GLY A 440 6.94 8.43 -18.17
N VAL A 441 5.86 9.15 -17.82
CA VAL A 441 4.48 8.62 -17.86
C VAL A 441 4.12 8.17 -19.27
N ILE A 442 4.36 9.03 -20.26
CA ILE A 442 4.03 8.77 -21.67
C ILE A 442 4.81 7.57 -22.19
N ALA A 443 6.12 7.51 -21.90
CA ALA A 443 7.00 6.44 -22.37
C ALA A 443 6.50 5.07 -21.91
N LEU A 444 6.16 4.91 -20.63
CA LEU A 444 5.67 3.63 -20.13
C LEU A 444 4.21 3.36 -20.55
N SER A 445 3.33 4.38 -20.52
CA SER A 445 1.92 4.22 -20.92
C SER A 445 1.76 3.83 -22.38
N SER A 446 2.71 4.22 -23.25
CA SER A 446 2.69 3.91 -24.69
C SER A 446 3.40 2.58 -25.02
N ALA A 447 3.96 1.89 -24.03
CA ALA A 447 4.75 0.69 -24.26
C ALA A 447 3.86 -0.48 -24.74
N ARG A 448 4.37 -1.20 -25.75
CA ARG A 448 3.88 -2.53 -26.16
C ARG A 448 4.97 -3.54 -25.88
N PHE A 449 4.68 -4.58 -25.11
CA PHE A 449 5.69 -5.51 -24.59
C PHE A 449 5.19 -6.96 -24.65
N PRO A 450 6.09 -7.97 -24.75
CA PRO A 450 5.67 -9.37 -24.76
C PRO A 450 4.91 -9.75 -23.49
N ARG A 451 3.85 -10.55 -23.65
CA ARG A 451 3.13 -11.14 -22.52
C ARG A 451 4.10 -11.96 -21.67
N GLY A 452 3.93 -11.89 -20.35
CA GLY A 452 4.83 -12.57 -19.41
C GLY A 452 6.11 -11.79 -19.08
N THR A 453 6.32 -10.59 -19.65
CA THR A 453 7.37 -9.68 -19.20
C THR A 453 7.22 -9.41 -17.71
N LYS A 454 8.26 -9.64 -16.94
CA LYS A 454 8.24 -9.45 -15.48
C LYS A 454 8.21 -7.96 -15.19
N SER A 455 7.28 -7.52 -14.35
CA SER A 455 7.00 -6.10 -14.13
C SER A 455 8.21 -5.23 -13.75
N PRO A 456 9.23 -5.71 -12.98
CA PRO A 456 10.40 -4.87 -12.68
C PRO A 456 11.22 -4.48 -13.92
N MET A 457 11.13 -5.25 -15.00
CA MET A 457 11.85 -4.97 -16.26
C MET A 457 11.29 -3.75 -17.00
N LEU A 458 10.09 -3.30 -16.67
CA LEU A 458 9.45 -2.15 -17.31
C LEU A 458 9.81 -0.80 -16.64
N ASP A 459 10.37 -0.83 -15.43
CA ASP A 459 10.64 0.38 -14.61
C ASP A 459 11.60 1.37 -15.29
N ALA A 460 12.65 0.86 -15.95
CA ALA A 460 13.62 1.70 -16.65
C ALA A 460 13.01 2.53 -17.80
N ILE A 461 11.86 2.12 -18.37
CA ILE A 461 11.20 2.84 -19.46
C ILE A 461 10.73 4.22 -18.98
N ALA A 462 10.14 4.30 -17.78
CA ALA A 462 9.67 5.56 -17.22
C ALA A 462 10.81 6.44 -16.69
N ARG A 463 11.94 5.83 -16.29
CA ARG A 463 13.13 6.56 -15.81
C ARG A 463 14.00 7.13 -16.91
N ALA A 464 14.04 6.47 -18.07
CA ALA A 464 14.96 6.84 -19.15
C ALA A 464 14.91 8.35 -19.53
N PRO A 465 13.73 9.01 -19.62
CA PRO A 465 13.67 10.45 -19.89
C PRO A 465 14.31 11.32 -18.79
N LEU A 466 14.24 10.91 -17.52
CA LEU A 466 14.86 11.62 -16.40
C LEU A 466 16.36 11.34 -16.32
N TRP A 467 16.78 10.07 -16.51
CA TRP A 467 18.19 9.68 -16.51
C TRP A 467 19.00 10.38 -17.60
N ALA A 468 18.40 10.64 -18.76
CA ALA A 468 19.03 11.42 -19.83
C ALA A 468 19.46 12.83 -19.38
N GLU A 469 18.82 13.36 -18.33
CA GLU A 469 19.09 14.67 -17.73
C GLU A 469 19.83 14.56 -16.38
N GLY A 470 20.29 13.36 -16.00
CA GLY A 470 20.95 13.10 -14.72
C GLY A 470 20.02 13.18 -13.50
N LEU A 471 18.72 12.96 -13.69
CA LEU A 471 17.69 13.01 -12.65
C LEU A 471 17.13 11.62 -12.37
N ASP A 472 16.63 11.38 -11.15
CA ASP A 472 16.00 10.11 -10.75
C ASP A 472 14.97 10.33 -9.63
N PHE A 473 14.21 9.30 -9.28
CA PHE A 473 13.25 9.31 -8.15
C PHE A 473 13.39 8.08 -7.24
N GLY A 474 13.25 8.31 -5.94
CA GLY A 474 13.55 7.35 -4.87
C GLY A 474 12.48 6.30 -4.54
N HIS A 475 11.53 6.04 -5.45
CA HIS A 475 10.48 5.02 -5.30
C HIS A 475 10.31 4.21 -6.59
N GLY A 476 9.47 3.16 -6.58
CA GLY A 476 9.14 2.38 -7.77
C GLY A 476 8.28 3.19 -8.76
N THR A 477 8.29 2.81 -10.03
CA THR A 477 7.43 3.43 -11.06
C THR A 477 5.95 3.06 -10.91
N GLY A 478 5.64 1.93 -10.26
CA GLY A 478 4.26 1.61 -9.92
C GLY A 478 4.06 0.28 -9.20
N HIS A 479 2.83 0.04 -8.77
CA HIS A 479 2.37 -1.13 -8.03
C HIS A 479 1.03 -1.63 -8.59
N GLY A 480 0.69 -2.90 -8.35
CA GLY A 480 -0.65 -3.38 -8.66
C GLY A 480 -1.71 -2.73 -7.76
N VAL A 481 -2.97 -2.74 -8.22
CA VAL A 481 -4.12 -2.18 -7.49
C VAL A 481 -5.25 -3.19 -7.34
N GLY A 482 -5.79 -3.27 -6.13
CA GLY A 482 -6.89 -4.16 -5.77
C GLY A 482 -8.24 -3.76 -6.35
N TYR A 483 -9.16 -4.71 -6.40
CA TYR A 483 -10.54 -4.48 -6.82
C TYR A 483 -11.45 -4.30 -5.59
N PHE A 484 -11.67 -3.04 -5.20
CA PHE A 484 -12.30 -2.69 -3.92
C PHE A 484 -11.55 -3.38 -2.76
N LEU A 485 -10.22 -3.28 -2.76
CA LEU A 485 -9.29 -3.93 -1.85
C LEU A 485 -8.11 -2.96 -1.61
N ASN A 486 -6.94 -3.46 -1.24
CA ASN A 486 -5.77 -2.62 -1.02
C ASN A 486 -5.40 -1.83 -2.28
N VAL A 487 -5.04 -0.56 -2.10
CA VAL A 487 -4.52 0.27 -3.18
C VAL A 487 -3.16 -0.23 -3.67
N HIS A 488 -2.32 -0.72 -2.74
CA HIS A 488 -1.10 -1.45 -3.05
C HIS A 488 -1.34 -2.96 -3.02
N GLU A 489 -1.38 -3.57 -4.21
CA GLU A 489 -1.64 -5.00 -4.38
C GLU A 489 -0.56 -5.67 -5.24
N GLY A 490 0.05 -6.73 -4.73
CA GLY A 490 0.93 -7.59 -5.52
C GLY A 490 0.16 -8.59 -6.40
N PRO A 491 0.86 -9.43 -7.19
CA PRO A 491 2.30 -9.64 -7.18
C PRO A 491 3.09 -8.71 -8.11
N GLN A 492 2.44 -8.06 -9.09
CA GLN A 492 3.13 -7.15 -9.99
C GLN A 492 3.56 -5.86 -9.27
N SER A 493 4.81 -5.47 -9.51
CA SER A 493 5.39 -4.20 -9.07
C SER A 493 6.41 -3.75 -10.11
N ILE A 494 6.22 -2.55 -10.64
CA ILE A 494 7.14 -1.93 -11.58
C ILE A 494 8.12 -1.11 -10.74
N SER A 495 9.21 -1.74 -10.30
CA SER A 495 10.18 -1.11 -9.40
C SER A 495 11.56 -1.72 -9.57
N GLN A 496 12.60 -0.89 -9.60
CA GLN A 496 13.99 -1.33 -9.55
C GLN A 496 14.36 -2.13 -8.28
N SER A 497 13.61 -1.96 -7.19
CA SER A 497 13.83 -2.69 -5.92
C SER A 497 13.11 -4.04 -5.88
N ALA A 498 12.24 -4.33 -6.84
CA ALA A 498 11.52 -5.59 -6.92
C ALA A 498 12.31 -6.63 -7.72
N MET A 499 12.31 -7.88 -7.24
CA MET A 499 12.99 -8.97 -7.95
C MET A 499 12.15 -9.44 -9.14
N PRO A 500 12.76 -9.64 -10.33
CA PRO A 500 12.05 -10.16 -11.50
C PRO A 500 11.83 -11.68 -11.36
N GLU A 501 10.77 -12.06 -10.66
CA GLU A 501 10.35 -13.44 -10.42
C GLU A 501 9.24 -13.88 -11.41
N PRO A 502 9.03 -15.20 -11.65
CA PRO A 502 7.97 -15.65 -12.56
C PRO A 502 6.57 -15.15 -12.21
N HIS A 503 6.27 -14.96 -10.92
CA HIS A 503 4.96 -14.51 -10.47
C HIS A 503 4.72 -13.00 -10.63
N THR A 504 5.75 -12.21 -10.98
CA THR A 504 5.60 -10.78 -11.32
C THR A 504 5.41 -10.56 -12.82
N ALA A 505 5.26 -11.65 -13.58
CA ALA A 505 4.92 -11.62 -15.00
C ALA A 505 3.62 -10.85 -15.25
N MET A 506 3.68 -9.90 -16.18
CA MET A 506 2.54 -9.10 -16.60
C MET A 506 1.58 -9.93 -17.45
N GLU A 507 0.33 -9.98 -17.01
CA GLU A 507 -0.77 -10.73 -17.64
C GLU A 507 -1.95 -9.79 -17.94
N PRO A 508 -2.83 -10.14 -18.90
CA PRO A 508 -4.09 -9.44 -19.12
C PRO A 508 -4.93 -9.32 -17.84
N GLY A 509 -5.63 -8.21 -17.67
CA GLY A 509 -6.50 -7.97 -16.52
C GLY A 509 -5.77 -7.40 -15.29
N MET A 510 -4.44 -7.35 -15.29
CA MET A 510 -3.70 -6.70 -14.21
C MET A 510 -3.85 -5.18 -14.28
N ILE A 511 -4.19 -4.58 -13.15
CA ILE A 511 -4.24 -3.12 -12.96
C ILE A 511 -2.99 -2.70 -12.19
N THR A 512 -2.32 -1.65 -12.67
CA THR A 512 -1.06 -1.16 -12.12
C THR A 512 -1.01 0.37 -12.18
N SER A 513 -0.37 1.05 -11.22
CA SER A 513 -0.02 2.47 -11.35
C SER A 513 1.15 2.68 -12.32
N ILE A 514 1.17 3.84 -12.96
CA ILE A 514 2.35 4.44 -13.62
C ILE A 514 2.49 5.82 -13.01
N GLU A 515 3.46 5.99 -12.13
CA GLU A 515 3.57 7.14 -11.22
C GLU A 515 5.01 7.68 -11.10
N PRO A 516 5.78 7.89 -12.19
CA PRO A 516 7.10 8.50 -12.09
C PRO A 516 7.02 9.87 -11.40
N GLY A 517 8.12 10.25 -10.74
CA GLY A 517 8.20 11.52 -10.03
C GLY A 517 9.57 12.17 -10.11
N LEU A 518 9.69 13.33 -9.50
CA LEU A 518 10.92 14.07 -9.26
C LEU A 518 10.73 14.97 -8.05
N TYR A 519 11.66 14.93 -7.11
CA TYR A 519 11.54 15.65 -5.84
C TYR A 519 12.81 16.44 -5.58
N ARG A 520 12.69 17.77 -5.51
CA ARG A 520 13.79 18.68 -5.18
C ARG A 520 13.68 19.11 -3.72
N PRO A 521 14.51 18.57 -2.82
CA PRO A 521 14.42 18.86 -1.39
C PRO A 521 14.39 20.37 -1.10
N GLY A 522 13.40 20.79 -0.29
CA GLY A 522 13.22 22.19 0.07
C GLY A 522 12.65 23.10 -1.02
N GLN A 523 12.30 22.57 -2.21
CA GLN A 523 11.85 23.38 -3.35
C GLN A 523 10.45 22.98 -3.83
N TRP A 524 10.34 21.86 -4.54
CA TRP A 524 9.07 21.32 -5.07
C TRP A 524 9.19 19.81 -5.32
N GLY A 525 8.05 19.14 -5.45
CA GLY A 525 8.01 17.79 -5.98
C GLY A 525 6.91 17.62 -7.00
N ILE A 526 7.10 16.62 -7.84
CA ILE A 526 6.25 16.31 -8.97
C ILE A 526 6.07 14.80 -9.00
N ARG A 527 4.83 14.36 -9.11
CA ARG A 527 4.47 13.00 -9.48
C ARG A 527 3.24 13.08 -10.37
N ILE A 528 3.22 12.31 -11.44
CA ILE A 528 2.07 12.26 -12.34
C ILE A 528 1.71 10.79 -12.46
N GLU A 529 0.49 10.48 -12.05
CA GLU A 529 0.11 9.10 -11.87
C GLU A 529 -1.21 8.77 -12.55
N ASN A 530 -1.23 7.62 -13.21
CA ASN A 530 -2.45 7.00 -13.70
C ASN A 530 -2.42 5.51 -13.38
N LEU A 531 -3.60 4.95 -13.12
CA LEU A 531 -3.83 3.52 -13.18
C LEU A 531 -4.02 3.09 -14.63
N VAL A 532 -3.44 1.94 -14.95
CA VAL A 532 -3.51 1.32 -16.27
C VAL A 532 -3.92 -0.15 -16.15
N LEU A 533 -4.64 -0.65 -17.15
CA LEU A 533 -5.00 -2.05 -17.30
C LEU A 533 -4.17 -2.71 -18.41
N ASN A 534 -3.56 -3.86 -18.12
CA ASN A 534 -2.94 -4.70 -19.14
C ASN A 534 -4.00 -5.31 -20.07
N ARG A 535 -3.87 -5.06 -21.37
CA ARG A 535 -4.71 -5.65 -22.41
C ARG A 535 -3.89 -6.38 -23.48
N PRO A 536 -4.44 -7.41 -24.13
CA PRO A 536 -3.83 -8.02 -25.31
C PRO A 536 -3.64 -6.99 -26.43
N ALA A 537 -2.43 -6.93 -27.00
CA ALA A 537 -2.06 -6.04 -28.09
C ALA A 537 -1.75 -6.80 -29.40
N GLY A 538 -2.35 -7.98 -29.57
CA GLY A 538 -2.17 -8.84 -30.73
C GLY A 538 -0.98 -9.82 -30.61
N GLN A 539 -0.78 -10.61 -31.67
CA GLN A 539 0.25 -11.65 -31.76
C GLN A 539 1.10 -11.44 -33.01
N THR A 540 2.40 -11.66 -32.88
CA THR A 540 3.37 -11.61 -33.98
C THR A 540 4.21 -12.89 -34.00
N GLU A 541 5.19 -12.99 -34.92
CA GLU A 541 6.17 -14.08 -34.91
C GLU A 541 7.01 -14.14 -33.61
N PHE A 542 7.05 -13.05 -32.84
CA PHE A 542 7.75 -12.94 -31.56
C PHE A 542 6.86 -13.26 -30.34
N GLY A 543 5.62 -13.71 -30.54
CA GLY A 543 4.69 -14.09 -29.48
C GLY A 543 3.52 -13.12 -29.27
N GLU A 544 2.80 -13.31 -28.17
CA GLU A 544 1.69 -12.45 -27.74
C GLU A 544 2.24 -11.18 -27.08
N PHE A 545 1.62 -10.03 -27.36
CA PHE A 545 1.99 -8.74 -26.78
C PHE A 545 0.87 -8.19 -25.90
N LEU A 546 1.25 -7.33 -24.96
CA LEU A 546 0.39 -6.54 -24.11
C LEU A 546 0.62 -5.05 -24.36
N GLU A 547 -0.40 -4.26 -24.06
CA GLU A 547 -0.36 -2.80 -23.98
C GLU A 547 -1.16 -2.31 -22.77
N PHE A 548 -0.97 -1.05 -22.41
CA PHE A 548 -1.69 -0.43 -21.31
C PHE A 548 -2.91 0.35 -21.81
N GLU A 549 -4.09 0.06 -21.25
CA GLU A 549 -5.24 0.97 -21.28
C GLU A 549 -5.16 1.91 -20.07
N THR A 550 -5.10 3.23 -20.29
CA THR A 550 -5.24 4.20 -19.20
C THR A 550 -6.65 4.20 -18.63
N LEU A 551 -6.76 3.90 -17.33
CA LEU A 551 -8.01 3.84 -16.59
C LEU A 551 -8.34 5.18 -15.92
N THR A 552 -7.34 5.83 -15.32
CA THR A 552 -7.51 7.13 -14.64
C THR A 552 -7.97 8.20 -15.62
N LEU A 553 -8.97 8.99 -15.22
CA LEU A 553 -9.55 10.05 -16.03
C LEU A 553 -9.50 11.38 -15.28
N CYS A 554 -8.44 12.17 -15.49
CA CYS A 554 -8.36 13.54 -14.98
C CYS A 554 -7.39 14.34 -15.84
N PRO A 555 -7.70 15.59 -16.22
CA PRO A 555 -6.77 16.42 -16.96
C PRO A 555 -5.38 16.47 -16.32
N ILE A 556 -4.35 16.49 -17.16
CA ILE A 556 -2.96 16.78 -16.76
C ILE A 556 -2.76 18.26 -17.08
N ASP A 557 -2.34 19.06 -16.10
CA ASP A 557 -2.32 20.52 -16.23
C ASP A 557 -1.32 20.99 -17.30
N THR A 558 -1.83 21.38 -18.47
CA THR A 558 -1.03 21.83 -19.60
C THR A 558 -0.28 23.12 -19.32
N ARG A 559 -0.69 23.91 -18.32
CA ARG A 559 0.03 25.13 -17.90
C ARG A 559 1.41 24.81 -17.31
N CYS A 560 1.58 23.61 -16.76
CA CYS A 560 2.83 23.10 -16.20
C CYS A 560 3.78 22.54 -17.25
N ILE A 561 3.39 22.44 -18.52
CA ILE A 561 4.19 21.82 -19.57
C ILE A 561 5.07 22.88 -20.25
N GLU A 562 6.29 22.49 -20.61
CA GLU A 562 7.16 23.18 -21.55
C GLU A 562 7.03 22.48 -22.92
N PRO A 563 6.18 22.98 -23.85
CA PRO A 563 5.82 22.24 -25.07
C PRO A 563 7.01 21.98 -26.02
N SER A 564 8.09 22.76 -25.89
CA SER A 564 9.30 22.58 -26.70
C SER A 564 10.09 21.32 -26.34
N LEU A 565 9.88 20.73 -25.15
CA LEU A 565 10.52 19.48 -24.72
C LEU A 565 9.75 18.22 -25.12
N LEU A 566 8.51 18.36 -25.61
CA LEU A 566 7.69 17.25 -26.07
C LEU A 566 7.91 17.01 -27.57
N ARG A 567 8.13 15.75 -27.93
CA ARG A 567 8.06 15.29 -29.32
C ARG A 567 6.61 15.29 -29.81
N ASP A 568 6.42 15.26 -31.13
CA ASP A 568 5.08 15.28 -31.71
C ASP A 568 4.23 14.06 -31.33
N ASP A 569 4.85 12.88 -31.15
CA ASP A 569 4.18 11.68 -30.64
C ASP A 569 3.72 11.83 -29.19
N GLU A 570 4.50 12.50 -28.34
CA GLU A 570 4.14 12.76 -26.95
C GLU A 570 2.99 13.78 -26.85
N LYS A 571 3.01 14.83 -27.70
CA LYS A 571 1.90 15.79 -27.80
C LYS A 571 0.61 15.12 -28.25
N ARG A 572 0.68 14.25 -29.27
CA ARG A 572 -0.48 13.47 -29.73
C ARG A 572 -1.02 12.58 -28.63
N TRP A 573 -0.16 11.85 -27.91
CA TRP A 573 -0.58 11.03 -26.78
C TRP A 573 -1.36 11.84 -25.74
N LEU A 574 -0.85 13.02 -25.36
CA LEU A 574 -1.52 13.87 -24.37
C LEU A 574 -2.88 14.37 -24.87
N ASN A 575 -2.94 14.82 -26.13
CA ASN A 575 -4.17 15.29 -26.76
C ASN A 575 -5.22 14.17 -26.87
N ASP A 576 -4.81 12.95 -27.23
CA ASP A 576 -5.68 11.77 -27.32
C ASP A 576 -6.18 11.32 -25.94
N TYR A 577 -5.29 11.38 -24.93
CA TYR A 577 -5.65 11.16 -23.54
C TYR A 577 -6.70 12.19 -23.07
N HIS A 578 -6.46 13.50 -23.26
CA HIS A 578 -7.41 14.56 -22.90
C HIS A 578 -8.73 14.46 -23.65
N ALA A 579 -8.72 14.08 -24.93
CA ALA A 579 -9.94 13.81 -25.68
C ALA A 579 -10.74 12.65 -25.08
N THR A 580 -10.06 11.59 -24.61
CA THR A 580 -10.68 10.46 -23.92
C THR A 580 -11.27 10.88 -22.57
N VAL A 581 -10.52 11.65 -21.77
CA VAL A 581 -11.00 12.22 -20.49
C VAL A 581 -12.26 13.05 -20.73
N ARG A 582 -12.23 13.99 -21.67
CA ARG A 582 -13.38 14.81 -22.02
C ARG A 582 -14.59 13.96 -22.43
N LYS A 583 -14.38 13.01 -23.35
CA LYS A 583 -15.46 12.15 -23.88
C LYS A 583 -16.15 11.36 -22.77
N ARG A 584 -15.38 10.76 -21.85
CA ARG A 584 -15.92 9.87 -20.82
C ARG A 584 -16.51 10.62 -19.62
N LEU A 585 -15.99 11.79 -19.27
CA LEU A 585 -16.45 12.55 -18.11
C LEU A 585 -17.58 13.55 -18.43
N ARG A 586 -17.68 14.03 -19.67
CA ARG A 586 -18.72 15.00 -20.08
C ARG A 586 -20.15 14.59 -19.71
N PRO A 587 -20.58 13.32 -19.87
CA PRO A 587 -21.94 12.91 -19.48
C PRO A 587 -22.21 12.96 -17.98
N LEU A 588 -21.17 13.05 -17.15
CA LEU A 588 -21.24 12.99 -15.70
C LEU A 588 -21.10 14.37 -15.03
N LEU A 589 -20.95 15.43 -15.83
CA LEU A 589 -20.63 16.78 -15.37
C LEU A 589 -21.59 17.79 -15.98
N SER A 590 -21.76 18.91 -15.29
CA SER A 590 -22.55 20.06 -15.74
C SER A 590 -22.00 21.35 -15.14
N GLY A 591 -22.48 22.50 -15.61
CA GLY A 591 -22.09 23.82 -15.08
C GLY A 591 -20.57 24.07 -15.14
N ASP A 592 -20.05 24.69 -14.09
CA ASP A 592 -18.64 25.11 -14.01
C ASP A 592 -17.66 23.93 -14.13
N ALA A 593 -18.01 22.76 -13.58
CA ALA A 593 -17.14 21.58 -13.65
C ALA A 593 -17.01 21.04 -15.09
N LEU A 594 -18.08 21.12 -15.89
CA LEU A 594 -18.02 20.78 -17.31
C LEU A 594 -17.19 21.81 -18.10
N ALA A 595 -17.39 23.11 -17.83
CA ALA A 595 -16.62 24.17 -18.49
C ALA A 595 -15.13 24.08 -18.16
N TRP A 596 -14.80 23.78 -16.90
CA TRP A 596 -13.43 23.52 -16.46
C TRP A 596 -12.82 22.33 -17.20
N LEU A 597 -13.54 21.20 -17.29
CA LEU A 597 -13.10 20.03 -18.04
C LEU A 597 -12.82 20.37 -19.51
N GLU A 598 -13.75 21.04 -20.20
CA GLU A 598 -13.61 21.38 -21.62
C GLU A 598 -12.36 22.25 -21.85
N THR A 599 -12.16 23.27 -21.01
CA THR A 599 -10.99 24.18 -21.05
C THR A 599 -9.68 23.44 -20.76
N ARG A 600 -9.64 22.61 -19.71
CA ARG A 600 -8.41 21.91 -19.26
C ARG A 600 -8.05 20.69 -20.11
N THR A 601 -8.83 20.39 -21.13
CA THR A 601 -8.58 19.31 -22.10
C THR A 601 -8.39 19.83 -23.53
N GLU A 602 -8.25 21.13 -23.73
CA GLU A 602 -7.88 21.71 -25.03
C GLU A 602 -6.54 21.15 -25.49
N ALA A 603 -6.44 20.89 -26.80
CA ALA A 603 -5.23 20.33 -27.39
C ALA A 603 -4.08 21.34 -27.32
N LEU A 604 -2.88 20.84 -27.02
CA LEU A 604 -1.63 21.61 -27.04
C LEU A 604 -1.21 22.07 -28.44
#